data_AF-Q2S099-F1
#
_entry.id   AF-Q2S099-F1
#
_cell.length_a   1.000
_cell.length_b   1.000
_cell.length_c   1.000
_cell.angle_alpha   90.00
_cell.angle_beta   90.00
_cell.angle_gamma   90.00
#
_symmetry.space_group_name_H-M   'P 1'
#
loop_
_entity.id
_entity.type
_entity.pdbx_description
1 polymer ?
#
loop_
_entity_poly.entity_id
_entity_poly.type
_entity_poly.pdbx_seq_one_letter_code
_entity_poly.pdbx_strand_id
1 'polypeptide(L)'
;MSPPFTQPPRSLHMIDALPADALRTRFDPSDFGFETTDDLPAETEVVGQDRAVEEADLVALGKTSTQSSRRRLGTTSEALLAEPSTPVLVLRRAPRRRPPPSAYYDGSETAQQALRTAAGLADRGVPRTVFLPPGDETTTEQLRAEVHEVLGAPPARAQVPPLTPAEVDRLAALARRRGPGLFVMPGTGLPLVDASLQRFLYELDRPLLLVR
;
A
#
# COMPACT_ATOMS: atom_id res chain seq x y z
N MET A 1 -79.12 22.74 15.83
CA MET A 1 -77.76 23.04 15.35
C MET A 1 -76.89 23.37 16.54
N SER A 2 -76.05 22.41 16.93
CA SER A 2 -74.95 22.55 17.89
C SER A 2 -73.81 21.68 17.34
N PRO A 3 -72.55 22.14 17.31
CA PRO A 3 -71.45 21.36 16.77
C PRO A 3 -70.96 20.34 17.81
N PRO A 4 -70.57 19.11 17.42
CA PRO A 4 -69.84 18.23 18.30
C PRO A 4 -68.35 18.60 18.34
N PHE A 5 -67.83 18.52 19.55
CA PHE A 5 -66.44 18.70 19.95
C PHE A 5 -65.49 17.68 19.26
N THR A 6 -64.36 18.23 18.80
CA THR A 6 -62.98 17.74 18.97
C THR A 6 -62.70 16.23 18.90
N GLN A 7 -62.16 15.78 17.75
CA GLN A 7 -61.35 14.55 17.67
C GLN A 7 -59.97 14.77 18.34
N PRO A 8 -59.50 13.89 19.23
CA PRO A 8 -58.09 13.87 19.63
C PRO A 8 -57.22 13.24 18.53
N PRO A 9 -55.91 13.54 18.49
CA PRO A 9 -55.02 13.10 17.42
C PRO A 9 -54.81 11.57 17.43
N ARG A 10 -54.65 11.00 16.23
CA ARG A 10 -54.30 9.60 15.98
C ARG A 10 -53.06 9.21 16.79
N SER A 11 -53.20 8.17 17.61
CA SER A 11 -52.09 7.48 18.26
C SER A 11 -51.10 6.97 17.20
N LEU A 12 -49.86 7.44 17.27
CA LEU A 12 -48.72 6.81 16.59
C LEU A 12 -48.67 5.35 17.03
N HIS A 13 -48.77 4.43 16.07
CA HIS A 13 -48.39 3.03 16.29
C HIS A 13 -46.89 3.01 16.64
N MET A 14 -46.61 2.87 17.93
CA MET A 14 -45.29 2.53 18.42
C MET A 14 -45.02 1.09 17.96
N ILE A 15 -44.02 0.90 17.09
CA ILE A 15 -43.55 -0.44 16.72
C ILE A 15 -43.03 -1.07 17.99
N ASP A 16 -43.66 -2.15 18.45
CA ASP A 16 -43.18 -2.92 19.60
C ASP A 16 -41.76 -3.41 19.30
N ALA A 17 -40.83 -3.10 20.21
CA ALA A 17 -39.46 -3.56 20.11
C ALA A 17 -39.43 -5.08 20.26
N LEU A 18 -38.92 -5.78 19.25
CA LEU A 18 -38.71 -7.22 19.31
C LEU A 18 -37.72 -7.54 20.45
N PRO A 19 -37.99 -8.56 21.30
CA PRO A 19 -37.06 -8.99 22.33
C PRO A 19 -35.74 -9.45 21.71
N ALA A 20 -34.61 -9.21 22.38
CA ALA A 20 -33.26 -9.46 21.84
C ALA A 20 -33.04 -10.93 21.41
N ASP A 21 -33.81 -11.83 21.98
CA ASP A 21 -33.85 -13.26 21.76
C ASP A 21 -34.67 -13.66 20.52
N ALA A 22 -35.57 -12.80 20.02
CA ALA A 22 -36.27 -13.01 18.73
C ALA A 22 -35.37 -12.74 17.52
N LEU A 23 -34.23 -12.04 17.70
CA LEU A 23 -33.23 -11.81 16.65
C LEU A 23 -32.13 -12.88 16.62
N ARG A 24 -32.18 -13.86 17.53
CA ARG A 24 -31.25 -15.00 17.52
C ARG A 24 -31.75 -16.08 16.56
N THR A 25 -31.66 -15.80 15.27
CA THR A 25 -31.57 -16.87 14.28
C THR A 25 -30.26 -17.60 14.57
N ARG A 26 -30.33 -18.77 15.21
CA ARG A 26 -29.20 -19.70 15.22
C ARG A 26 -29.05 -20.17 13.79
N PHE A 27 -28.08 -19.61 13.08
CA PHE A 27 -27.60 -20.17 11.83
C PHE A 27 -27.02 -21.54 12.14
N ASP A 28 -27.71 -22.59 11.71
CA ASP A 28 -27.10 -23.91 11.64
C ASP A 28 -26.27 -23.96 10.34
N PRO A 29 -24.93 -23.99 10.41
CA PRO A 29 -24.09 -24.06 9.22
C PRO A 29 -24.31 -25.34 8.41
N SER A 30 -24.94 -26.36 8.99
CA SER A 30 -25.29 -27.62 8.32
C SER A 30 -26.46 -27.49 7.35
N ASP A 31 -27.27 -26.43 7.47
CA ASP A 31 -28.43 -26.16 6.60
C ASP A 31 -28.02 -25.61 5.22
N PHE A 32 -26.73 -25.29 5.04
CA PHE A 32 -26.20 -24.88 3.76
C PHE A 32 -25.34 -25.97 3.16
N GLY A 33 -25.80 -26.56 2.05
CA GLY A 33 -25.00 -27.42 1.19
C GLY A 33 -24.00 -26.60 0.39
N PHE A 34 -23.02 -25.99 1.05
CA PHE A 34 -21.88 -25.39 0.36
C PHE A 34 -20.86 -26.50 0.09
N GLU A 35 -20.39 -26.60 -1.15
CA GLU A 35 -19.12 -27.25 -1.43
C GLU A 35 -18.06 -26.54 -0.58
N THR A 36 -17.44 -27.28 0.35
CA THR A 36 -16.31 -26.73 1.09
C THR A 36 -15.17 -26.53 0.10
N THR A 37 -14.34 -25.51 0.31
CA THR A 37 -13.13 -25.26 -0.50
C THR A 37 -12.17 -26.46 -0.58
N ASP A 38 -12.38 -27.49 0.25
CA ASP A 38 -11.63 -28.74 0.22
C ASP A 38 -12.01 -29.65 -0.99
N ASP A 39 -13.18 -29.43 -1.60
CA ASP A 39 -13.70 -30.21 -2.74
C ASP A 39 -13.41 -29.55 -4.11
N LEU A 40 -12.89 -28.32 -4.10
CA LEU A 40 -12.47 -27.63 -5.33
C LEU A 40 -11.05 -28.06 -5.69
N PRO A 41 -10.74 -28.34 -6.96
CA PRO A 41 -9.36 -28.49 -7.39
C PRO A 41 -8.59 -27.22 -6.99
N ALA A 42 -7.38 -27.39 -6.46
CA ALA A 42 -6.47 -26.29 -6.20
C ALA A 42 -6.00 -25.70 -7.54
N GLU A 43 -6.89 -24.97 -8.22
CA GLU A 43 -6.53 -24.26 -9.42
C GLU A 43 -5.59 -23.13 -9.03
N THR A 44 -4.36 -23.22 -9.54
CA THR A 44 -3.28 -22.26 -9.31
C THR A 44 -3.49 -20.94 -10.04
N GLU A 45 -4.61 -20.77 -10.72
CA GLU A 45 -4.89 -19.66 -11.61
C GLU A 45 -6.27 -19.07 -11.30
N VAL A 46 -6.26 -17.84 -10.79
CA VAL A 46 -7.49 -17.05 -10.61
C VAL A 46 -7.79 -16.39 -11.96
N VAL A 47 -8.57 -17.06 -12.80
CA VAL A 47 -8.98 -16.55 -14.12
C VAL A 47 -9.77 -15.24 -13.93
N GLY A 48 -9.11 -14.11 -14.21
CA GLY A 48 -9.69 -12.76 -14.12
C GLY A 48 -8.80 -11.70 -13.48
N GLN A 49 -7.68 -12.07 -12.84
CA GLN A 49 -6.76 -11.09 -12.26
C GLN A 49 -5.96 -10.32 -13.32
N ASP A 50 -5.48 -10.98 -14.37
CA ASP A 50 -4.58 -10.38 -15.36
C ASP A 50 -5.25 -9.22 -16.10
N ARG A 51 -6.53 -9.39 -16.51
CA ARG A 51 -7.31 -8.31 -17.13
C ARG A 51 -7.54 -7.12 -16.20
N ALA A 52 -7.74 -7.37 -14.91
CA ALA A 52 -7.93 -6.31 -13.92
C ALA A 52 -6.62 -5.55 -13.62
N VAL A 53 -5.46 -6.18 -13.85
CA VAL A 53 -4.12 -5.58 -13.64
C VAL A 53 -3.71 -4.73 -14.84
N GLU A 54 -4.00 -5.20 -16.06
CA GLU A 54 -3.73 -4.47 -17.31
C GLU A 54 -4.53 -3.16 -17.42
N GLU A 55 -5.74 -3.10 -16.85
CA GLU A 55 -6.61 -1.91 -16.89
C GLU A 55 -6.45 -0.99 -15.66
N ALA A 56 -5.67 -1.39 -14.65
CA ALA A 56 -5.53 -0.63 -13.40
C ALA A 56 -4.36 0.36 -13.45
N ASP A 57 -4.58 1.57 -12.93
CA ASP A 57 -3.52 2.57 -12.72
C ASP A 57 -2.63 2.26 -11.49
N LEU A 58 -3.08 1.36 -10.60
CA LEU A 58 -2.41 0.97 -9.37
C LEU A 58 -2.95 -0.37 -8.82
N VAL A 59 -2.07 -1.32 -8.52
CA VAL A 59 -2.42 -2.55 -7.79
C VAL A 59 -2.07 -2.40 -6.32
N ALA A 60 -3.07 -2.53 -5.43
CA ALA A 60 -2.86 -2.50 -3.99
C ALA A 60 -2.90 -3.91 -3.39
N LEU A 61 -1.79 -4.33 -2.75
CA LEU A 61 -1.61 -5.66 -2.18
C LEU A 61 -1.46 -5.58 -0.65
N GLY A 62 -2.22 -6.41 0.06
CA GLY A 62 -1.95 -6.70 1.46
C GLY A 62 -0.73 -7.62 1.60
N LYS A 63 0.16 -7.37 2.57
CA LYS A 63 1.33 -8.26 2.80
C LYS A 63 1.00 -9.62 3.42
N THR A 64 -0.26 -9.89 3.78
CA THR A 64 -0.65 -11.11 4.50
C THR A 64 -1.84 -11.80 3.83
N SER A 65 -1.68 -13.09 3.51
CA SER A 65 -2.78 -13.99 3.12
C SER A 65 -3.47 -14.59 4.36
N THR A 66 -4.75 -14.93 4.24
CA THR A 66 -5.59 -15.58 5.27
C THR A 66 -5.13 -16.98 5.65
N GLN A 67 -4.34 -17.68 4.82
CA GLN A 67 -3.86 -19.05 5.08
C GLN A 67 -2.36 -19.16 5.37
N SER A 68 -1.58 -18.09 5.24
CA SER A 68 -0.12 -18.16 5.44
C SER A 68 0.29 -17.54 6.77
N SER A 69 1.03 -18.31 7.56
CA SER A 69 1.51 -17.97 8.90
C SER A 69 2.24 -16.62 8.95
N ARG A 70 1.50 -15.58 9.37
CA ARG A 70 1.92 -14.31 10.00
C ARG A 70 3.09 -13.48 9.40
N ARG A 71 3.81 -13.89 8.34
CA ARG A 71 5.09 -13.26 7.97
C ARG A 71 5.53 -13.39 6.51
N ARG A 72 4.80 -14.07 5.61
CA ARG A 72 5.18 -14.25 4.20
C ARG A 72 4.18 -13.58 3.24
N LEU A 73 4.69 -13.07 2.12
CA LEU A 73 3.84 -12.60 1.01
C LEU A 73 2.99 -13.79 0.51
N GLY A 74 1.75 -13.54 0.09
CA GLY A 74 0.96 -14.59 -0.56
C GLY A 74 1.46 -14.82 -1.99
N THR A 75 1.30 -16.04 -2.52
CA THR A 75 1.70 -16.40 -3.90
C THR A 75 1.07 -15.50 -4.95
N THR A 76 -0.17 -15.06 -4.74
CA THR A 76 -0.85 -14.06 -5.59
C THR A 76 -0.12 -12.71 -5.59
N SER A 77 0.37 -12.26 -4.44
CA SER A 77 1.15 -11.02 -4.36
C SER A 77 2.52 -11.16 -5.00
N GLU A 78 3.10 -12.36 -5.02
CA GLU A 78 4.37 -12.64 -5.68
C GLU A 78 4.23 -12.63 -7.21
N ALA A 79 3.19 -13.27 -7.75
CA ALA A 79 2.89 -13.26 -9.19
C ALA A 79 2.69 -11.83 -9.72
N LEU A 80 1.86 -11.05 -9.03
CA LEU A 80 1.58 -9.65 -9.42
C LEU A 80 2.79 -8.72 -9.30
N LEU A 81 3.79 -9.06 -8.47
CA LEU A 81 5.04 -8.31 -8.38
C LEU A 81 6.06 -8.73 -9.45
N ALA A 82 5.89 -9.91 -10.05
CA ALA A 82 6.69 -10.35 -11.20
C ALA A 82 6.20 -9.71 -12.50
N GLU A 83 4.94 -9.28 -12.55
CA GLU A 83 4.38 -8.59 -13.71
C GLU A 83 4.87 -7.13 -13.81
N PRO A 84 5.34 -6.71 -14.99
CA PRO A 84 6.09 -5.46 -15.15
C PRO A 84 5.25 -4.21 -15.44
N SER A 85 3.93 -4.31 -15.63
CA SER A 85 3.15 -3.23 -16.26
C SER A 85 2.56 -2.19 -15.30
N THR A 86 2.23 -2.56 -14.06
CA THR A 86 1.38 -1.70 -13.19
C THR A 86 2.09 -1.33 -11.88
N PRO A 87 2.06 -0.05 -11.44
CA PRO A 87 2.57 0.33 -10.13
C PRO A 87 1.92 -0.50 -9.00
N VAL A 88 2.72 -0.87 -8.00
CA VAL A 88 2.26 -1.77 -6.91
C VAL A 88 2.42 -1.11 -5.55
N LEU A 89 1.31 -0.92 -4.84
CA LEU A 89 1.27 -0.47 -3.45
C LEU A 89 1.17 -1.66 -2.49
N VAL A 90 2.21 -1.90 -1.71
CA VAL A 90 2.26 -2.99 -0.73
C VAL A 90 1.99 -2.47 0.69
N LEU A 91 0.89 -2.90 1.30
CA LEU A 91 0.41 -2.43 2.61
C LEU A 91 0.45 -3.53 3.67
N ARG A 92 1.01 -3.22 4.86
CA ARG A 92 0.92 -4.07 6.07
C ARG A 92 -0.19 -3.62 7.02
N ARG A 93 -0.21 -2.31 7.30
CA ARG A 93 -1.22 -1.60 8.09
C ARG A 93 -1.30 -0.17 7.56
N ALA A 94 -2.51 0.37 7.46
CA ALA A 94 -2.68 1.79 7.13
C ALA A 94 -2.08 2.64 8.27
N PRO A 95 -1.17 3.57 7.98
CA PRO A 95 -0.60 4.42 9.02
C PRO A 95 -1.68 5.41 9.51
N ARG A 96 -1.81 5.59 10.83
CA ARG A 96 -2.80 6.50 11.45
C ARG A 96 -2.51 7.99 11.21
N ARG A 97 -1.27 8.30 10.84
CA ARG A 97 -0.80 9.61 10.39
C ARG A 97 -0.15 9.42 9.02
N ARG A 98 -0.03 10.47 8.22
CA ARG A 98 0.62 10.44 6.91
C ARG A 98 1.98 11.17 6.99
N PRO A 99 3.07 10.51 7.44
CA PRO A 99 4.40 11.11 7.39
C PRO A 99 4.76 11.43 5.93
N PRO A 100 5.68 12.39 5.71
CA PRO A 100 6.20 12.63 4.37
C PRO A 100 6.78 11.32 3.80
N PRO A 101 6.46 10.98 2.54
CA PRO A 101 7.05 9.84 1.88
C PRO A 101 8.56 10.04 1.72
N SER A 102 9.28 8.93 1.77
CA SER A 102 10.69 8.87 1.40
C SER A 102 10.82 8.15 0.06
N ALA A 103 11.77 8.58 -0.76
CA ALA A 103 12.00 8.00 -2.08
C ALA A 103 13.40 7.40 -2.22
N TYR A 104 13.57 6.45 -3.13
CA TYR A 104 14.87 6.03 -3.67
C TYR A 104 14.99 6.54 -5.12
N TYR A 105 16.13 7.12 -5.48
CA TYR A 105 16.35 7.73 -6.79
C TYR A 105 17.71 7.32 -7.35
N ASP A 106 17.72 6.62 -8.49
CA ASP A 106 18.91 6.11 -9.17
C ASP A 106 19.16 6.75 -10.55
N GLY A 107 18.40 7.80 -10.91
CA GLY A 107 18.50 8.50 -12.19
C GLY A 107 17.70 7.85 -13.33
N SER A 108 17.07 6.69 -13.11
CA SER A 108 16.20 6.07 -14.13
C SER A 108 14.90 6.86 -14.34
N GLU A 109 14.25 6.69 -15.50
CA GLU A 109 12.94 7.29 -15.78
C GLU A 109 11.88 6.84 -14.77
N THR A 110 11.92 5.57 -14.36
CA THR A 110 11.01 5.01 -13.35
C THR A 110 11.29 5.60 -11.96
N ALA A 111 12.55 5.89 -11.62
CA ALA A 111 12.91 6.63 -10.42
C ALA A 111 12.43 8.10 -10.47
N GLN A 112 12.49 8.74 -11.63
CA GLN A 112 11.95 10.09 -11.82
C GLN A 112 10.43 10.11 -11.62
N GLN A 113 9.71 9.12 -12.13
CA GLN A 113 8.28 8.95 -11.91
C GLN A 113 7.95 8.64 -10.44
N ALA A 114 8.75 7.79 -9.78
CA ALA A 114 8.66 7.51 -8.34
C ALA A 114 8.84 8.77 -7.49
N LEU A 115 9.84 9.59 -7.83
CA LEU A 115 10.11 10.85 -7.12
C LEU A 115 8.98 11.86 -7.29
N ARG A 116 8.45 12.03 -8.51
CA ARG A 116 7.28 12.88 -8.79
C ARG A 116 6.04 12.40 -8.03
N THR A 117 5.83 11.09 -7.98
CA THR A 117 4.71 10.49 -7.24
C THR A 117 4.85 10.74 -5.73
N ALA A 118 6.02 10.47 -5.15
CA ALA A 118 6.29 10.80 -3.75
C ALA A 118 6.10 12.30 -3.46
N ALA A 119 6.49 13.15 -4.41
CA ALA A 119 6.35 14.59 -4.30
C ALA A 119 4.90 15.07 -4.33
N GLY A 120 4.04 14.45 -5.15
CA GLY A 120 2.61 14.73 -5.19
C GLY A 120 1.87 14.28 -3.93
N LEU A 121 2.38 13.26 -3.23
CA LEU A 121 1.75 12.68 -2.04
C LEU A 121 2.12 13.38 -0.72
N ALA A 122 3.20 14.16 -0.68
CA ALA A 122 3.59 14.87 0.54
C ALA A 122 3.01 16.27 0.64
N ASP A 123 2.71 16.69 1.86
CA ASP A 123 2.34 18.07 2.17
C ASP A 123 3.44 19.05 1.74
N ARG A 124 3.02 20.23 1.30
CA ARG A 124 3.94 21.30 0.88
C ARG A 124 4.75 21.80 2.09
N GLY A 125 6.06 21.95 1.90
CA GLY A 125 6.95 22.52 2.91
C GLY A 125 7.49 21.53 3.95
N VAL A 126 7.06 20.26 3.93
CA VAL A 126 7.63 19.22 4.80
C VAL A 126 8.91 18.67 4.16
N PRO A 127 10.04 18.60 4.90
CA PRO A 127 11.27 18.01 4.40
C PRO A 127 11.08 16.55 3.97
N ARG A 128 11.54 16.21 2.77
CA ARG A 128 11.49 14.85 2.21
C ARG A 128 12.86 14.22 2.25
N THR A 129 12.93 12.91 2.43
CA THR A 129 14.20 12.18 2.29
C THR A 129 14.23 11.42 0.97
N VAL A 130 15.28 11.62 0.18
CA VAL A 130 15.53 10.91 -1.07
C VAL A 130 16.88 10.20 -0.97
N PHE A 131 16.88 8.88 -0.98
CA PHE A 131 18.09 8.06 -0.91
C PHE A 131 18.68 7.89 -2.31
N LEU A 132 19.97 8.14 -2.46
CA LEU A 132 20.70 7.88 -3.71
C LEU A 132 21.47 6.56 -3.63
N PRO A 133 21.71 5.87 -4.77
CA PRO A 133 22.64 4.75 -4.82
C PRO A 133 24.05 5.17 -4.37
N PRO A 134 24.89 4.19 -3.97
CA PRO A 134 26.31 4.41 -3.79
C PRO A 134 26.92 4.79 -5.13
N GLY A 135 27.70 5.87 -5.11
CA GLY A 135 28.41 6.38 -6.27
C GLY A 135 29.62 7.20 -5.83
N ASP A 136 30.40 7.66 -6.80
CA ASP A 136 31.42 8.68 -6.53
C ASP A 136 30.79 10.05 -6.28
N GLU A 137 31.61 11.02 -5.88
CA GLU A 137 31.15 12.38 -5.58
C GLU A 137 30.47 13.03 -6.80
N THR A 138 31.04 12.84 -8.00
CA THR A 138 30.52 13.43 -9.24
C THR A 138 29.11 12.92 -9.55
N THR A 139 28.92 11.60 -9.50
CA THR A 139 27.64 10.93 -9.75
C THR A 139 26.62 11.32 -8.67
N THR A 140 27.07 11.39 -7.41
CA THR A 140 26.23 11.80 -6.28
C THR A 140 25.71 13.22 -6.43
N GLU A 141 26.57 14.16 -6.83
CA GLU A 141 26.18 15.55 -7.05
C GLU A 141 25.28 15.71 -8.28
N GLN A 142 25.51 14.94 -9.35
CA GLN A 142 24.62 14.89 -10.51
C GLN A 142 23.21 14.44 -10.14
N LEU A 143 23.09 13.27 -9.49
CA LEU A 143 21.80 12.76 -9.02
C LEU A 143 21.14 13.71 -8.02
N ARG A 144 21.92 14.35 -7.15
CA ARG A 144 21.40 15.35 -6.23
C ARG A 144 20.83 16.54 -6.99
N ALA A 145 21.51 17.07 -7.99
CA ALA A 145 21.01 18.17 -8.81
C ALA A 145 19.69 17.79 -9.51
N GLU A 146 19.62 16.61 -10.11
CA GLU A 146 18.40 16.09 -10.74
C GLU A 146 17.22 15.99 -9.76
N VAL A 147 17.46 15.50 -8.55
CA VAL A 147 16.42 15.44 -7.51
C VAL A 147 15.86 16.83 -7.20
N HIS A 148 16.72 17.86 -7.12
CA HIS A 148 16.28 19.23 -6.86
C HIS A 148 15.47 19.81 -8.01
N GLU A 149 15.90 19.57 -9.26
CA GLU A 149 15.18 19.96 -10.46
C GLU A 149 13.78 19.32 -10.50
N VAL A 150 13.70 17.99 -10.32
CA VAL A 150 12.43 17.26 -10.35
C VAL A 150 11.47 17.71 -9.24
N LEU A 151 12.00 18.01 -8.05
CA LEU A 151 11.17 18.47 -6.93
C LEU A 151 10.75 19.94 -7.05
N GLY A 152 11.40 20.73 -7.92
CA GLY A 152 11.19 22.17 -8.03
C GLY A 152 11.31 22.89 -6.68
N ALA A 153 12.08 22.33 -5.76
CA ALA A 153 12.10 22.71 -4.35
C ALA A 153 13.49 23.20 -3.94
N PRO A 154 13.57 24.23 -3.08
CA PRO A 154 14.85 24.64 -2.50
C PRO A 154 15.54 23.45 -1.80
N PRO A 155 16.88 23.35 -1.82
CA PRO A 155 17.62 22.26 -1.20
C PRO A 155 17.26 22.02 0.28
N ALA A 156 16.90 23.08 0.99
CA ALA A 156 16.47 23.00 2.39
C ALA A 156 15.21 22.13 2.61
N ARG A 157 14.45 21.79 1.56
CA ARG A 157 13.21 20.99 1.64
C ARG A 157 13.42 19.52 1.22
N ALA A 158 14.61 19.13 0.79
CA ALA A 158 14.95 17.76 0.43
C ALA A 158 16.28 17.34 1.06
N GLN A 159 16.24 16.34 1.92
CA GLN A 159 17.45 15.67 2.39
C GLN A 159 17.79 14.56 1.39
N VAL A 160 18.94 14.67 0.74
CA VAL A 160 19.34 13.75 -0.35
C VAL A 160 20.62 13.00 0.03
N PRO A 161 20.59 12.10 1.04
CA PRO A 161 21.78 11.34 1.44
C PRO A 161 22.14 10.26 0.41
N PRO A 162 23.42 10.16 0.00
CA PRO A 162 23.91 8.96 -0.68
C PRO A 162 23.95 7.79 0.29
N LEU A 163 23.64 6.60 -0.21
CA LEU A 163 23.84 5.36 0.54
C LEU A 163 25.26 4.87 0.33
N THR A 164 25.86 4.30 1.38
CA THR A 164 27.03 3.45 1.23
C THR A 164 26.63 2.07 0.67
N PRO A 165 27.55 1.30 0.08
CA PRO A 165 27.25 -0.07 -0.39
C PRO A 165 26.58 -0.94 0.68
N ALA A 166 27.07 -0.87 1.92
CA ALA A 166 26.50 -1.62 3.05
C ALA A 166 25.10 -1.14 3.48
N GLU A 167 24.74 0.11 3.19
CA GLU A 167 23.42 0.66 3.48
C GLU A 167 22.39 0.30 2.41
N VAL A 168 22.81 0.04 1.15
CA VAL A 168 21.92 -0.50 0.10
C VAL A 168 21.35 -1.84 0.54
N ASP A 169 22.22 -2.75 0.98
CA ASP A 169 21.82 -4.08 1.49
C ASP A 169 20.88 -4.00 2.69
N ARG A 170 20.93 -2.89 3.43
CA ARG A 170 20.15 -2.65 4.64
C ARG A 170 19.09 -1.58 4.46
N LEU A 171 18.75 -1.22 3.23
CA LEU A 171 17.86 -0.08 2.95
C LEU A 171 16.49 -0.24 3.61
N ALA A 172 15.93 -1.45 3.63
CA ALA A 172 14.67 -1.73 4.32
C ALA A 172 14.76 -1.44 5.82
N ALA A 173 15.86 -1.86 6.46
CA ALA A 173 16.11 -1.61 7.88
C ALA A 173 16.39 -0.13 8.18
N LEU A 174 17.08 0.57 7.26
CA LEU A 174 17.35 2.01 7.36
C LEU A 174 16.07 2.82 7.22
N ALA A 175 15.24 2.51 6.21
CA ALA A 175 13.93 3.12 6.00
C ALA A 175 12.99 2.90 7.20
N ARG A 176 13.01 1.70 7.80
CA ARG A 176 12.27 1.39 9.04
C ARG A 176 12.66 2.31 10.19
N ARG A 177 13.95 2.56 10.41
CA ARG A 177 14.42 3.45 11.50
C ARG A 177 13.96 4.89 11.33
N ARG A 178 13.71 5.33 10.10
CA ARG A 178 13.34 6.72 9.78
C ARG A 178 11.84 7.02 9.94
N GLY A 179 11.00 6.02 10.21
CA GLY A 179 9.60 6.20 10.63
C GLY A 179 8.60 5.28 9.93
N PRO A 180 7.28 5.58 9.98
CA PRO A 180 6.23 4.76 9.34
C PRO A 180 5.74 5.28 7.98
N GLY A 181 6.42 6.26 7.37
CA GLY A 181 5.98 6.90 6.12
C GLY A 181 6.00 5.96 4.91
N LEU A 182 5.28 6.32 3.85
CA LEU A 182 5.35 5.59 2.58
C LEU A 182 6.79 5.62 2.05
N PHE A 183 7.30 4.47 1.62
CA PHE A 183 8.53 4.38 0.84
C PHE A 183 8.17 4.24 -0.63
N VAL A 184 8.78 5.02 -1.52
CA VAL A 184 8.51 4.98 -2.97
C VAL A 184 9.81 4.66 -3.70
N MET A 185 9.82 3.72 -4.62
CA MET A 185 11.03 3.35 -5.37
C MET A 185 10.72 2.79 -6.76
N PRO A 186 11.67 2.86 -7.71
CA PRO A 186 11.59 2.11 -8.96
C PRO A 186 11.58 0.61 -8.68
N GLY A 187 10.77 -0.13 -9.44
CA GLY A 187 10.67 -1.59 -9.36
C GLY A 187 11.89 -2.34 -9.89
N THR A 188 12.80 -1.64 -10.57
CA THR A 188 14.05 -2.15 -11.16
C THR A 188 15.31 -1.66 -10.43
N GLY A 189 15.17 -0.88 -9.36
CA GLY A 189 16.31 -0.30 -8.66
C GLY A 189 17.16 -1.32 -7.88
N LEU A 190 18.45 -1.00 -7.71
CA LEU A 190 19.48 -1.85 -7.08
C LEU A 190 19.08 -2.60 -5.79
N PRO A 191 18.30 -2.04 -4.84
CA PRO A 191 17.93 -2.77 -3.62
C PRO A 191 17.05 -4.00 -3.87
N LEU A 192 16.39 -4.08 -5.04
CA LEU A 192 15.50 -5.18 -5.42
C LEU A 192 16.16 -6.16 -6.41
N VAL A 193 17.26 -5.75 -7.03
CA VAL A 193 18.05 -6.58 -7.95
C VAL A 193 18.93 -7.54 -7.15
N ASP A 194 19.57 -7.05 -6.07
CA ASP A 194 20.49 -7.84 -5.25
C ASP A 194 19.82 -8.55 -4.08
N ALA A 195 18.76 -7.97 -3.51
CA ALA A 195 17.96 -8.61 -2.47
C ALA A 195 16.69 -9.23 -3.06
N SER A 196 16.30 -10.42 -2.58
CA SER A 196 14.97 -10.94 -2.84
C SER A 196 13.92 -9.89 -2.44
N LEU A 197 13.12 -9.42 -3.41
CA LEU A 197 12.03 -8.47 -3.19
C LEU A 197 11.14 -8.89 -1.99
N GLN A 198 10.93 -10.20 -1.80
CA GLN A 198 10.20 -10.74 -0.66
C GLN A 198 10.88 -10.42 0.68
N ARG A 199 12.21 -10.56 0.75
CA ARG A 199 12.99 -10.20 1.94
C ARG A 199 12.95 -8.70 2.20
N PHE A 200 13.12 -7.88 1.15
CA PHE A 200 13.00 -6.43 1.27
C PHE A 200 11.62 -6.03 1.79
N LEU A 201 10.55 -6.58 1.23
CA LEU A 201 9.17 -6.36 1.67
C LEU A 201 8.92 -6.86 3.10
N TYR A 202 9.61 -7.92 3.53
CA TYR A 202 9.52 -8.44 4.89
C TYR A 202 10.18 -7.51 5.92
N GLU A 203 11.39 -7.05 5.62
CA GLU A 203 12.16 -6.15 6.50
C GLU A 203 11.56 -4.74 6.53
N LEU A 204 10.93 -4.32 5.44
CA LEU A 204 10.25 -3.04 5.32
C LEU A 204 8.91 -3.05 6.07
N ASP A 205 8.91 -2.59 7.32
CA ASP A 205 7.73 -2.49 8.18
C ASP A 205 6.87 -1.22 7.92
N ARG A 206 6.74 -0.83 6.65
CA ARG A 206 5.97 0.34 6.20
C ARG A 206 5.37 0.12 4.81
N PRO A 207 4.39 0.96 4.39
CA PRO A 207 3.89 0.97 3.02
C PRO A 207 5.02 1.14 2.01
N LEU A 208 5.00 0.37 0.92
CA LEU A 208 5.89 0.50 -0.23
C LEU A 208 5.09 0.78 -1.48
N LEU A 209 5.48 1.77 -2.26
CA LEU A 209 4.99 1.95 -3.63
C LEU A 209 6.15 1.64 -4.59
N LEU A 210 5.98 0.61 -5.40
CA LEU A 210 6.86 0.28 -6.52
C LEU A 210 6.31 0.91 -7.78
N VAL A 211 7.12 1.73 -8.44
CA VAL A 211 6.80 2.31 -9.75
C VAL A 211 7.48 1.47 -10.81
N ARG A 212 6.73 1.06 -11.83
CA ARG A 212 7.21 0.25 -12.95
C ARG A 212 7.50 1.11 -14.17
#